data_AF-A0ABD0R9L9-F1
#
_entry.id   AF-A0ABD0R9L9-F1
#
_cell.length_a   1.000
_cell.length_b   1.000
_cell.length_c   1.000
_cell.angle_alpha   90.00
_cell.angle_beta   90.00
_cell.angle_gamma   90.00
#
_symmetry.space_group_name_H-M   'P 1'
#
loop_
_entity.id
_entity.type
_entity.pdbx_description
1 polymer ?
#
loop_
_entity_poly.entity_id
_entity_poly.type
_entity_poly.pdbx_seq_one_letter_code
_entity_poly.pdbx_strand_id
1 'polypeptide(L)'
;AELKQKHLRTTNRHFGYESPDEPIQDALRKLETTFFNVVVDTAISSLDERFQNLGEVNNTFGVLLDFPNLEEEDLLQKCQTLSTALTHDSQPDIDGTELAKEMKNFPPLPSNNKTNMERLTFLHEKKLAEIYLNMWVALRISATLPVTVAAAEISFSKLKLIKTYLRSTMIQERLSGLAIISINHV
;
A
#
# COMPACT_ATOMS: atom_id res chain seq x y z
N ALA A 1 8.16 37.32 2.92
CA ALA A 1 7.47 38.01 4.01
C ALA A 1 8.14 37.59 5.31
N GLU A 2 8.89 38.49 5.95
CA GLU A 2 9.52 38.19 7.25
C GLU A 2 8.45 38.12 8.34
N LEU A 3 8.44 37.01 9.09
CA LEU A 3 7.54 36.81 10.23
C LEU A 3 8.03 37.67 11.39
N LYS A 4 7.39 38.83 11.61
CA LYS A 4 7.70 39.69 12.77
C LYS A 4 7.28 39.01 14.07
N GLN A 5 8.21 38.87 15.01
CA GLN A 5 7.91 38.43 16.37
C GLN A 5 6.98 39.43 17.07
N LYS A 6 5.86 38.93 17.59
CA LYS A 6 4.88 39.73 18.34
C LYS A 6 5.12 39.51 19.83
N HIS A 7 5.56 40.54 20.55
CA HIS A 7 5.65 40.48 22.01
C HIS A 7 4.26 40.24 22.61
N LEU A 8 4.10 39.11 23.30
CA LEU A 8 2.93 38.80 24.10
C LEU A 8 3.11 39.42 25.48
N ARG A 9 2.09 40.14 25.96
CA ARG A 9 2.10 40.78 27.28
C ARG A 9 1.91 39.70 28.35
N THR A 10 2.87 39.54 29.25
CA THR A 10 2.75 38.67 30.42
C THR A 10 2.25 39.46 31.63
N THR A 11 1.35 38.87 32.41
CA THR A 11 0.92 39.38 33.72
C THR A 11 1.45 38.43 34.78
N ASN A 12 2.28 38.93 35.70
CA ASN A 12 2.78 38.15 36.83
C ASN A 12 1.62 37.63 37.68
N ARG A 13 1.60 36.33 37.95
CA ARG A 13 0.68 35.69 38.89
C ARG A 13 1.46 35.20 40.12
N HIS A 14 0.80 35.19 41.28
CA HIS A 14 1.42 34.95 42.58
C HIS A 14 1.94 33.51 42.78
N PHE A 15 1.44 32.56 41.98
CA PHE A 15 1.79 31.14 42.06
C PHE A 15 2.33 30.66 40.70
N GLY A 16 3.63 30.35 40.65
CA GLY A 16 4.31 29.99 39.40
C GLY A 16 3.90 28.63 38.83
N TYR A 17 3.29 27.74 39.63
CA TYR A 17 2.88 26.40 39.21
C TYR A 17 1.49 26.35 38.54
N GLU A 18 0.72 27.44 38.59
CA GLU A 18 -0.54 27.61 37.83
C GLU A 18 -0.34 28.42 36.55
N SER A 19 0.92 28.62 36.15
CA SER A 19 1.24 29.30 34.90
C SER A 19 0.77 28.42 33.74
N PRO A 20 -0.07 28.90 32.82
CA PRO A 20 -0.34 28.18 31.58
C PRO A 20 0.99 27.96 30.85
N ASP A 21 1.11 26.85 30.11
CA ASP A 21 2.28 26.59 29.26
C ASP A 21 2.65 27.86 28.50
N GLU A 22 3.91 28.29 28.63
CA GLU A 22 4.35 29.53 28.01
C GLU A 22 4.11 29.45 26.50
N PRO A 23 3.31 30.36 25.91
CA PRO A 23 3.01 30.28 24.50
C PRO A 23 4.29 30.49 23.70
N ILE A 24 4.55 29.61 22.73
CA ILE A 24 5.70 29.73 21.82
C ILE A 24 5.66 31.12 21.15
N GLN A 25 6.55 32.01 21.58
CA GLN A 25 6.58 33.41 21.12
C GLN A 25 7.23 33.55 19.75
N ASP A 26 8.11 32.61 19.41
CA ASP A 26 8.78 32.59 18.12
C ASP A 26 7.88 31.94 17.06
N ALA A 27 7.51 32.73 16.05
CA ALA A 27 6.65 32.30 14.95
C ALA A 27 7.26 31.13 14.17
N LEU A 28 8.59 31.08 14.04
CA LEU A 28 9.28 29.98 13.36
C LEU A 28 9.17 28.68 14.15
N ARG A 29 9.49 28.71 15.45
CA ARG A 29 9.31 27.53 16.32
C ARG A 29 7.85 27.08 16.41
N LYS A 30 6.90 28.02 16.39
CA LYS A 30 5.47 27.66 16.37
C LYS A 30 5.10 26.94 15.08
N LEU A 31 5.56 27.42 13.92
CA LEU A 31 5.35 26.73 12.64
C LEU A 31 6.03 25.35 12.61
N GLU A 32 7.27 25.27 13.11
CA GLU A 32 8.04 24.03 13.18
C GLU A 32 7.30 22.96 14.00
N THR A 33 6.91 23.31 15.23
CA THR A 33 6.29 22.35 16.16
C THR A 33 4.83 22.01 15.84
N THR A 34 4.02 22.99 15.42
CA THR A 34 2.58 22.79 15.22
C THR A 34 2.21 22.32 13.82
N PHE A 35 3.08 22.51 12.83
CA PHE A 35 2.80 22.15 11.44
C PHE A 35 3.87 21.22 10.87
N PHE A 36 5.13 21.66 10.81
CA PHE A 36 6.17 20.92 10.10
C PHE A 36 6.39 19.53 10.72
N ASN A 37 6.62 19.45 12.04
CA ASN A 37 6.82 18.19 12.73
C ASN A 37 5.58 17.31 12.62
N VAL A 38 4.38 17.87 12.79
CA VAL A 38 3.12 17.12 12.64
C VAL A 38 3.00 16.47 11.25
N VAL A 39 3.34 17.20 10.19
CA VAL A 39 3.32 16.67 8.81
C VAL A 39 4.37 15.58 8.62
N VAL A 40 5.58 15.76 9.15
CA VAL A 40 6.66 14.77 9.06
C VAL A 40 6.30 13.51 9.84
N ASP A 41 5.83 13.64 11.07
CA ASP A 41 5.41 12.53 11.92
C ASP A 41 4.24 11.77 11.30
N THR A 42 3.27 12.48 10.71
CA THR A 42 2.17 11.86 9.97
C THR A 42 2.69 11.09 8.76
N ALA A 43 3.65 11.65 8.01
CA ALA A 43 4.24 10.98 6.87
C ALA A 43 4.99 9.70 7.29
N ILE A 44 5.81 9.78 8.34
CA ILE A 44 6.54 8.64 8.90
C ILE A 44 5.56 7.56 9.35
N SER A 45 4.57 7.91 10.18
CA SER A 45 3.57 6.96 10.68
C SER A 45 2.79 6.31 9.53
N SER A 46 2.43 7.07 8.50
CA SER A 46 1.73 6.52 7.33
C SER A 46 2.58 5.58 6.49
N LEU A 47 3.91 5.79 6.45
CA LEU A 47 4.84 4.90 5.76
C LEU A 47 5.06 3.62 6.58
N ASP A 48 5.24 3.75 7.89
CA ASP A 48 5.39 2.60 8.79
C ASP A 48 4.18 1.68 8.73
N GLU A 49 2.96 2.23 8.80
CA GLU A 49 1.71 1.47 8.66
C GLU A 49 1.66 0.74 7.30
N ARG A 50 2.06 1.41 6.21
CA ARG A 50 2.09 0.79 4.88
C ARG A 50 3.10 -0.35 4.77
N PHE A 51 4.28 -0.21 5.37
CA PHE A 51 5.28 -1.28 5.37
C PHE A 51 4.82 -2.49 6.19
N GLN A 52 4.15 -2.26 7.32
CA GLN A 52 3.56 -3.34 8.12
C GLN A 52 2.48 -4.08 7.32
N ASN A 53 1.54 -3.35 6.72
CA ASN A 53 0.49 -3.94 5.87
C ASN A 53 1.08 -4.72 4.69
N LEU A 54 2.14 -4.21 4.05
CA LEU A 54 2.84 -4.92 2.98
C LEU A 54 3.51 -6.21 3.48
N GLY A 55 4.07 -6.18 4.70
CA GLY A 55 4.61 -7.35 5.37
C GLY A 55 3.54 -8.42 5.61
N GLU A 56 2.34 -8.04 6.07
CA GLU A 56 1.21 -8.96 6.23
C GLU A 56 0.78 -9.59 4.90
N VAL A 57 0.63 -8.78 3.85
CA VAL A 57 0.31 -9.28 2.51
C VAL A 57 1.39 -10.25 2.02
N ASN A 58 2.67 -9.93 2.25
CA ASN A 58 3.77 -10.83 1.90
C ASN A 58 3.75 -12.12 2.71
N ASN A 59 3.39 -12.09 4.00
CA ASN A 59 3.26 -13.29 4.81
C ASN A 59 2.14 -14.21 4.31
N THR A 60 1.02 -13.64 3.84
CA THR A 60 -0.12 -14.38 3.32
C THR A 60 0.11 -14.90 1.89
N PHE A 61 0.56 -14.05 0.97
CA PHE A 61 0.69 -14.36 -0.47
C PHE A 61 2.10 -14.79 -0.88
N GLY A 62 3.10 -14.65 -0.02
CA GLY A 62 4.51 -14.97 -0.33
C GLY A 62 4.75 -16.43 -0.69
N VAL A 63 3.86 -17.33 -0.25
CA VAL A 63 3.86 -18.75 -0.67
C VAL A 63 3.82 -18.91 -2.19
N LEU A 64 3.13 -18.02 -2.92
CA LEU A 64 3.08 -18.05 -4.39
C LEU A 64 4.45 -17.80 -5.04
N LEU A 65 5.36 -17.12 -4.34
CA LEU A 65 6.73 -16.88 -4.77
C LEU A 65 7.68 -17.99 -4.29
N ASP A 66 7.55 -18.38 -3.03
CA ASP A 66 8.53 -19.20 -2.31
C ASP A 66 8.32 -20.71 -2.42
N PHE A 67 7.15 -21.18 -2.88
CA PHE A 67 6.80 -22.62 -2.90
C PHE A 67 7.85 -23.57 -3.50
N PRO A 68 8.70 -23.21 -4.50
CA PRO A 68 9.72 -24.12 -5.00
C PRO A 68 10.80 -24.48 -3.96
N ASN A 69 10.95 -23.67 -2.91
CA ASN A 69 11.99 -23.81 -1.89
C ASN A 69 11.45 -24.23 -0.52
N LEU A 70 10.15 -24.51 -0.41
CA LEU A 70 9.50 -24.85 0.86
C LEU A 70 9.37 -26.37 1.03
N GLU A 71 9.50 -26.83 2.28
CA GLU A 71 9.17 -28.21 2.64
C GLU A 71 7.66 -28.45 2.58
N GLU A 72 7.25 -29.72 2.48
CA GLU A 72 5.85 -30.11 2.29
C GLU A 72 4.94 -29.65 3.44
N GLU A 73 5.41 -29.73 4.68
CA GLU A 73 4.65 -29.34 5.87
C GLU A 73 4.44 -27.82 5.91
N ASP A 74 5.52 -27.05 5.69
CA ASP A 74 5.49 -25.59 5.62
C ASP A 74 4.61 -25.08 4.46
N LEU A 75 4.69 -25.75 3.31
CA LEU A 75 3.88 -25.41 2.14
C LEU A 75 2.39 -25.56 2.45
N LEU A 76 2.00 -26.68 3.05
CA LEU A 76 0.61 -26.94 3.40
C LEU A 76 0.09 -25.90 4.41
N GLN A 77 0.88 -25.59 5.43
CA GLN A 77 0.52 -24.60 6.45
C GLN A 77 0.31 -23.20 5.83
N LYS A 78 1.22 -22.76 4.95
CA LYS A 78 1.10 -21.47 4.27
C LYS A 78 -0.08 -21.43 3.30
N CYS A 79 -0.35 -22.51 2.56
CA CYS A 79 -1.52 -22.59 1.69
C CYS A 79 -2.84 -22.56 2.47
N GLN A 80 -2.90 -23.20 3.65
CA GLN A 80 -4.05 -23.11 4.55
C GLN A 80 -4.24 -21.69 5.09
N THR A 81 -3.15 -21.01 5.41
CA THR A 81 -3.17 -19.61 5.85
C THR A 81 -3.74 -18.70 4.77
N LEU A 82 -3.30 -18.88 3.52
CA LEU A 82 -3.82 -18.15 2.36
C LEU A 82 -5.31 -18.44 2.11
N SER A 83 -5.73 -19.70 2.18
CA SER A 83 -7.15 -20.08 2.01
C SER A 83 -8.04 -19.47 3.09
N THR A 84 -7.56 -19.44 4.35
CA THR A 84 -8.29 -18.80 5.45
C THR A 84 -8.38 -17.29 5.26
N ALA A 85 -7.32 -16.64 4.79
CA ALA A 85 -7.31 -15.20 4.49
C ALA A 85 -8.23 -14.83 3.32
N LEU A 86 -8.46 -15.77 2.39
CA LEU A 86 -9.36 -15.65 1.24
C LEU A 86 -10.74 -16.27 1.49
N THR A 87 -11.17 -16.35 2.76
CA THR A 87 -12.50 -16.81 3.13
C THR A 87 -13.41 -15.64 3.46
N HIS A 88 -14.53 -15.54 2.76
CA HIS A 88 -15.59 -14.57 3.03
C HIS A 88 -16.89 -15.32 3.35
N ASP A 89 -17.58 -14.95 4.44
CA ASP A 89 -18.85 -15.57 4.88
C ASP A 89 -18.84 -17.12 4.88
N SER A 90 -17.74 -17.71 5.36
CA SER A 90 -17.53 -19.17 5.41
C SER A 90 -17.46 -19.88 4.04
N GLN A 91 -17.26 -19.14 2.95
CA GLN A 91 -16.93 -19.68 1.64
C GLN A 91 -15.49 -19.29 1.28
N PRO A 92 -14.55 -20.26 1.19
CA PRO A 92 -13.19 -19.99 0.74
C PRO A 92 -13.14 -19.83 -0.78
N ASP A 93 -12.44 -18.80 -1.26
CA ASP A 93 -12.20 -18.61 -2.71
C ASP A 93 -11.27 -19.69 -3.31
N ILE A 94 -10.44 -20.32 -2.47
CA ILE A 94 -9.47 -21.34 -2.84
C ILE A 94 -9.40 -22.46 -1.81
N ASP A 95 -9.13 -23.68 -2.26
CA ASP A 95 -8.81 -24.82 -1.36
C ASP A 95 -7.30 -24.87 -1.11
N GLY A 96 -6.89 -24.64 0.14
CA GLY A 96 -5.47 -24.66 0.52
C GLY A 96 -4.79 -26.02 0.36
N THR A 97 -5.53 -27.13 0.53
CA THR A 97 -4.98 -28.48 0.36
C THR A 97 -4.76 -28.81 -1.11
N GLU A 98 -5.68 -28.41 -1.98
CA GLU A 98 -5.55 -28.61 -3.42
C GLU A 98 -4.50 -27.67 -4.01
N LEU A 99 -4.43 -26.43 -3.54
CA LEU A 99 -3.38 -25.48 -3.91
C LEU A 99 -1.98 -26.03 -3.62
N ALA A 100 -1.77 -26.65 -2.45
CA ALA A 100 -0.48 -27.24 -2.10
C ALA A 100 -0.09 -28.39 -3.06
N LYS A 101 -1.05 -29.22 -3.49
CA LYS A 101 -0.81 -30.27 -4.49
C LYS A 101 -0.51 -29.68 -5.87
N GLU A 102 -1.28 -28.67 -6.28
CA GLU A 102 -1.07 -27.93 -7.53
C GLU A 102 0.34 -27.33 -7.59
N MET A 103 0.80 -26.69 -6.51
CA MET A 103 2.13 -26.09 -6.41
C MET A 103 3.26 -27.11 -6.51
N LYS A 104 3.12 -28.29 -5.89
CA LYS A 104 4.13 -29.36 -6.01
C LYS A 104 4.22 -29.92 -7.42
N ASN A 105 3.08 -30.07 -8.08
CA ASN A 105 3.00 -30.57 -9.44
C ASN A 105 3.16 -29.47 -10.49
N PHE A 106 3.60 -28.27 -10.08
CA PHE A 106 3.71 -27.15 -10.98
C PHE A 106 4.85 -27.37 -11.99
N PRO A 107 4.60 -27.20 -13.30
CA PRO A 107 5.60 -27.47 -14.32
C PRO A 107 6.80 -26.51 -14.19
N PRO A 108 8.02 -26.97 -14.57
CA PRO A 108 9.19 -26.11 -14.57
C PRO A 108 9.00 -24.97 -15.58
N LEU A 109 8.99 -23.74 -15.08
CA LEU A 109 8.99 -22.55 -15.93
C LEU A 109 10.33 -22.40 -16.67
N PRO A 110 10.31 -21.82 -17.89
CA PRO A 110 11.49 -21.67 -18.75
C PRO A 110 12.51 -20.61 -18.30
N SER A 111 12.25 -19.82 -17.24
CA SER A 111 13.13 -18.74 -16.78
C SER A 111 13.39 -18.78 -15.27
N ASN A 112 14.58 -18.32 -14.86
CA ASN A 112 15.13 -18.48 -13.50
C ASN A 112 14.66 -17.44 -12.48
N ASN A 113 14.23 -16.25 -12.91
CA ASN A 113 13.61 -15.25 -12.03
C ASN A 113 12.09 -15.34 -12.25
N LYS A 114 11.33 -15.74 -11.23
CA LYS A 114 9.90 -16.08 -11.39
C LYS A 114 9.03 -15.12 -10.57
N THR A 115 8.61 -14.04 -11.21
CA THR A 115 7.54 -13.18 -10.69
C THR A 115 6.18 -13.87 -10.79
N ASN A 116 5.23 -13.52 -9.92
CA ASN A 116 3.85 -14.03 -10.00
C ASN A 116 3.20 -13.74 -11.36
N MET A 117 3.55 -12.60 -11.99
CA MET A 117 3.06 -12.23 -13.32
C MET A 117 3.54 -13.19 -14.40
N GLU A 118 4.82 -13.59 -14.40
CA GLU A 118 5.32 -14.57 -15.37
C GLU A 118 4.68 -15.94 -15.18
N ARG A 119 4.43 -16.36 -13.93
CA ARG A 119 3.70 -17.60 -13.64
C ARG A 119 2.28 -17.56 -14.18
N LEU A 120 1.60 -16.44 -14.00
CA LEU A 120 0.25 -16.21 -14.51
C LEU A 120 0.23 -16.25 -16.05
N THR A 121 1.14 -15.55 -16.72
CA THR A 121 1.26 -15.55 -18.18
C THR A 121 1.55 -16.96 -18.71
N PHE A 122 2.44 -17.71 -18.06
CA PHE A 122 2.74 -19.09 -18.43
C PHE A 122 1.51 -20.01 -18.35
N LEU A 123 0.74 -19.92 -17.26
CA LEU A 123 -0.49 -20.70 -17.11
C LEU A 123 -1.51 -20.38 -18.21
N HIS A 124 -1.60 -19.11 -18.60
CA HIS A 124 -2.47 -18.66 -19.67
C HIS A 124 -2.00 -19.17 -21.05
N GLU A 125 -0.72 -19.00 -21.39
CA GLU A 125 -0.14 -19.42 -22.67
C GLU A 125 -0.22 -20.94 -22.89
N LYS A 126 -0.03 -21.72 -21.83
CA LYS A 126 -0.08 -23.18 -21.89
C LYS A 126 -1.48 -23.76 -21.72
N LYS A 127 -2.51 -22.91 -21.56
CA LYS A 127 -3.91 -23.33 -21.29
C LYS A 127 -4.03 -24.26 -20.08
N LEU A 128 -3.24 -23.99 -19.04
CA LEU A 128 -3.20 -24.79 -17.81
C LEU A 128 -4.14 -24.25 -16.72
N ALA A 129 -4.86 -23.15 -16.98
CA ALA A 129 -5.76 -22.54 -16.01
C ALA A 129 -6.90 -23.46 -15.53
N GLU A 130 -7.33 -24.41 -16.35
CA GLU A 130 -8.36 -25.40 -15.97
C GLU A 130 -7.81 -26.53 -15.09
N ILE A 131 -6.50 -26.80 -15.17
CA ILE A 131 -5.83 -27.86 -14.40
C ILE A 131 -5.35 -27.33 -13.05
N TYR A 132 -4.87 -26.08 -13.02
CA TYR A 132 -4.34 -25.41 -11.83
C TYR A 132 -5.28 -24.29 -11.40
N LEU A 133 -6.52 -24.63 -11.06
CA LEU A 133 -7.58 -23.66 -10.80
C LEU A 133 -7.31 -22.82 -9.56
N ASN A 134 -6.90 -23.45 -8.45
CA ASN A 134 -6.63 -22.73 -7.20
C ASN A 134 -5.43 -21.80 -7.35
N MET A 135 -4.38 -22.26 -8.01
CA MET A 135 -3.20 -21.46 -8.28
C MET A 135 -3.49 -20.31 -9.24
N TRP A 136 -4.32 -20.55 -10.27
CA TRP A 136 -4.78 -19.50 -11.18
C TRP A 136 -5.54 -18.39 -10.46
N VAL A 137 -6.49 -18.76 -9.59
CA VAL A 137 -7.26 -17.79 -8.78
C VAL A 137 -6.33 -17.04 -7.83
N ALA A 138 -5.47 -17.74 -7.08
CA ALA A 138 -4.55 -17.13 -6.14
C ALA A 138 -3.57 -16.14 -6.81
N LEU A 139 -3.01 -16.48 -7.98
CA LEU A 139 -2.13 -15.60 -8.74
C LEU A 139 -2.87 -14.37 -9.27
N ARG A 140 -4.12 -14.51 -9.71
CA ARG A 140 -4.94 -13.37 -10.15
C ARG A 140 -5.25 -12.43 -9.00
N ILE A 141 -5.65 -12.96 -7.84
CA ILE A 141 -5.90 -12.15 -6.65
C ILE A 141 -4.61 -11.41 -6.27
N SER A 142 -3.48 -12.11 -6.20
CA SER A 142 -2.17 -11.51 -5.92
C SER A 142 -1.82 -10.38 -6.89
N ALA A 143 -2.10 -10.54 -8.19
CA ALA A 143 -1.84 -9.53 -9.20
C ALA A 143 -2.76 -8.30 -9.08
N THR A 144 -3.96 -8.44 -8.51
CA THR A 144 -4.89 -7.34 -8.26
C THR A 144 -4.64 -6.59 -6.96
N LEU A 145 -3.90 -7.20 -6.02
CA LEU A 145 -3.55 -6.51 -4.78
C LEU A 145 -2.65 -5.32 -5.09
N PRO A 146 -2.91 -4.13 -4.48
CA PRO A 146 -2.06 -2.97 -4.63
C PRO A 146 -0.77 -3.15 -3.81
N VAL A 147 0.10 -4.07 -4.25
CA VAL A 147 1.41 -4.35 -3.63
C VAL A 147 2.42 -3.25 -4.03
N THR A 148 2.10 -2.41 -5.02
CA THR A 148 3.00 -1.38 -5.54
C THR A 148 2.42 0.03 -5.44
N VAL A 149 3.31 1.00 -5.21
CA VAL A 149 3.03 2.45 -5.14
C VAL A 149 2.58 3.02 -6.51
N ALA A 150 2.49 2.18 -7.55
CA ALA A 150 2.19 2.57 -8.92
C ALA A 150 0.85 3.33 -9.07
N ALA A 151 -0.17 3.00 -8.27
CA ALA A 151 -1.43 3.75 -8.29
C ALA A 151 -1.24 5.24 -7.91
N ALA A 152 -0.39 5.51 -6.91
CA ALA A 152 -0.03 6.86 -6.54
C ALA A 152 0.78 7.54 -7.65
N GLU A 153 1.77 6.85 -8.24
CA GLU A 153 2.57 7.39 -9.35
C GLU A 153 1.73 7.75 -10.58
N ILE A 154 0.78 6.89 -10.96
CA ILE A 154 -0.17 7.15 -12.05
C ILE A 154 -1.01 8.38 -11.71
N SER A 155 -1.57 8.45 -10.50
CA SER A 155 -2.40 9.59 -10.09
C SER A 155 -1.61 10.91 -10.08
N PHE A 156 -0.37 10.92 -9.57
CA PHE A 156 0.48 12.10 -9.54
C PHE A 156 0.95 12.51 -10.93
N SER A 157 1.26 11.56 -11.81
CA SER A 157 1.64 11.83 -13.19
C SER A 157 0.48 12.46 -13.97
N LYS A 158 -0.74 11.90 -13.85
CA LYS A 158 -1.95 12.47 -14.47
C LYS A 158 -2.29 13.84 -13.89
N LEU A 159 -2.21 14.02 -12.58
CA LEU A 159 -2.40 15.32 -11.92
C LEU A 159 -1.39 16.37 -12.41
N LYS A 160 -0.13 15.99 -12.56
CA LYS A 160 0.93 16.84 -13.11
C LYS A 160 0.61 17.24 -14.55
N LEU A 161 0.16 16.29 -15.39
CA LEU A 161 -0.23 16.56 -16.77
C LEU A 161 -1.39 17.56 -16.84
N ILE A 162 -2.45 17.35 -16.06
CA ILE A 162 -3.63 18.23 -16.01
C ILE A 162 -3.24 19.65 -15.58
N LYS A 163 -2.44 19.78 -14.50
CA LYS A 163 -1.95 21.08 -14.03
C LYS A 163 -1.08 21.80 -15.04
N THR A 164 -0.17 21.05 -15.70
CA THR A 164 0.77 21.61 -16.68
C THR A 164 0.04 22.05 -17.94
N TYR A 165 -0.88 21.24 -18.45
CA TYR A 165 -1.63 21.49 -19.67
C TYR A 165 -2.62 22.66 -19.51
N LEU A 166 -3.40 22.68 -18.43
CA LEU A 166 -4.41 23.73 -18.23
C LEU A 166 -3.80 25.05 -17.75
N ARG A 167 -2.60 25.03 -17.14
CA ARG A 167 -1.86 26.20 -16.62
C ARG A 167 -2.78 27.20 -15.87
N SER A 168 -3.79 26.68 -15.19
CA SER A 168 -4.85 27.47 -14.56
C SER A 168 -4.90 27.19 -13.07
N THR A 169 -5.06 28.23 -12.26
CA THR A 169 -5.49 28.07 -10.87
C THR A 169 -6.91 27.52 -10.86
N MET A 170 -7.09 26.34 -10.29
CA MET A 170 -8.38 25.64 -10.25
C MET A 170 -8.69 25.13 -8.85
N ILE A 171 -9.96 25.10 -8.49
CA ILE A 171 -10.41 24.58 -7.19
C ILE A 171 -10.12 23.07 -7.08
N GLN A 172 -9.80 22.62 -5.87
CA GLN A 172 -9.35 21.26 -5.61
C GLN A 172 -10.37 20.21 -6.04
N GLU A 173 -11.67 20.46 -5.84
CA GLU A 173 -12.74 19.54 -6.24
C GLU A 173 -12.74 19.28 -7.75
N ARG A 174 -12.66 20.34 -8.56
CA ARG A 174 -12.67 20.22 -10.02
C ARG A 174 -11.37 19.58 -10.53
N LEU A 175 -10.23 19.81 -9.87
CA LEU A 175 -8.96 19.14 -10.18
C LEU A 175 -9.03 17.63 -9.87
N SER A 176 -9.56 17.28 -8.69
CA SER A 176 -9.75 15.87 -8.28
C SER A 176 -10.70 15.15 -9.24
N GLY A 177 -11.82 15.77 -9.61
CA GLY A 177 -12.76 15.22 -10.59
C GLY A 177 -12.11 14.94 -11.95
N LEU A 178 -11.33 15.90 -12.48
CA LEU A 178 -10.60 15.69 -13.74
C LEU A 178 -9.53 14.58 -13.63
N ALA A 179 -8.83 14.49 -12.50
CA ALA A 179 -7.84 13.44 -12.28
C ALA A 179 -8.49 12.05 -12.27
N ILE A 180 -9.62 11.89 -11.59
CA ILE A 180 -10.39 10.64 -11.56
C ILE A 180 -10.84 10.24 -12.96
N ILE A 181 -11.43 11.18 -13.72
CA ILE A 181 -11.83 10.93 -15.12
C ILE A 181 -10.62 10.51 -15.96
N SER A 182 -9.48 11.20 -15.80
CA SER A 182 -8.27 10.91 -16.59
C SER A 182 -7.58 9.59 -16.24
N ILE A 183 -7.79 9.05 -15.03
CA ILE A 183 -7.27 7.74 -14.60
C ILE A 183 -8.15 6.62 -15.14
N ASN A 184 -9.47 6.77 -15.03
CA ASN A 184 -10.45 5.75 -15.42
C ASN A 184 -10.73 5.67 -16.93
N HIS A 185 -10.27 6.65 -17.72
CA HIS A 185 -10.45 6.70 -19.17
C HIS A 185 -9.23 6.15 -19.95
N VAL A 186 -8.40 5.33 -19.29
CA VAL A 186 -7.33 4.53 -19.93
C VAL A 186 -7.87 3.12 -20.17
#